data_AF-A0A6B3DYQ9-F1
#
_entry.id   AF-A0A6B3DYQ9-F1
#
_cell.length_a   1.000
_cell.length_b   1.000
_cell.length_c   1.000
_cell.angle_alpha   90.00
_cell.angle_beta   90.00
_cell.angle_gamma   90.00
#
_symmetry.space_group_name_H-M   'P 1'
#
loop_
_entity.id
_entity.type
_entity.pdbx_description
1 polymer ?
#
loop_
_entity_poly.entity_id
_entity_poly.type
_entity_poly.pdbx_seq_one_letter_code
_entity_poly.pdbx_strand_id
1 'polypeptide(L)'
;MAETATAELTVAEAEAAALAAEQEAADLRTAVEDGDPDVTPAQLAEAEQKGLFARLRIKAAHKREAAQAEADRHARAEAVAAEARTLAGRDDPDDLAVKMRAAVDALTAVHAAAAARHDRIRDMANRVDVIRGEALRAGIADPRRHYGVGRSAMAGEVSVMVGKTDPIAVRSVSPEDAVAAVVGLAVTGDAVALKAAADACQHAAHRAEKVCGDVPALHDAFAAK
;
A
#
# COMPACT_ATOMS: atom_id res chain seq x y z
N MET A 1 -20.42 -52.57 -22.22
CA MET A 1 -21.63 -51.73 -22.22
C MET A 1 -21.14 -50.31 -22.12
N ALA A 2 -21.23 -49.55 -23.23
CA ALA A 2 -20.78 -48.16 -23.25
C ALA A 2 -21.84 -47.33 -22.52
N GLU A 3 -21.46 -46.78 -21.37
CA GLU A 3 -22.25 -45.82 -20.63
C GLU A 3 -22.28 -44.54 -21.47
N THR A 4 -23.36 -44.34 -22.23
CA THR A 4 -23.58 -43.12 -22.99
C THR A 4 -23.70 -41.99 -21.98
N ALA A 5 -22.60 -41.26 -21.78
CA ALA A 5 -22.59 -40.03 -21.00
C ALA A 5 -23.57 -39.06 -21.66
N THR A 6 -24.80 -39.02 -21.14
CA THR A 6 -25.84 -38.10 -21.59
C THR A 6 -25.28 -36.70 -21.38
N ALA A 7 -24.97 -35.99 -22.47
CA ALA A 7 -24.44 -34.64 -22.41
C ALA A 7 -25.33 -33.78 -21.51
N GLU A 8 -24.71 -33.11 -20.54
CA GLU A 8 -25.45 -32.32 -19.56
C GLU A 8 -26.08 -31.11 -20.24
N LEU A 9 -27.42 -31.01 -20.17
CA LEU A 9 -28.14 -29.87 -20.72
C LEU A 9 -27.81 -28.59 -19.93
N THR A 10 -27.51 -27.52 -20.67
CA THR A 10 -27.38 -26.16 -20.14
C THR A 10 -28.74 -25.61 -19.66
N VAL A 11 -28.73 -24.55 -18.86
CA VAL A 11 -29.96 -23.85 -18.44
C VAL A 11 -30.78 -23.41 -19.65
N ALA A 12 -30.13 -22.81 -20.65
CA ALA A 12 -30.79 -22.33 -21.86
C ALA A 12 -31.45 -23.47 -22.67
N GLU A 13 -30.79 -24.62 -22.80
CA GLU A 13 -31.37 -25.79 -23.47
C GLU A 13 -32.54 -26.38 -22.67
N ALA A 14 -32.46 -26.36 -21.33
CA ALA A 14 -33.54 -26.84 -20.46
C ALA A 14 -34.76 -25.89 -20.51
N GLU A 15 -34.53 -24.59 -20.59
CA GLU A 15 -35.56 -23.56 -20.78
C GLU A 15 -36.26 -23.70 -22.13
N ALA A 16 -35.49 -23.87 -23.21
CA ALA A 16 -36.04 -24.10 -24.55
C ALA A 16 -36.91 -25.36 -24.61
N ALA A 17 -36.47 -26.46 -23.98
CA ALA A 17 -37.24 -27.70 -23.91
C ALA A 17 -38.53 -27.55 -23.09
N ALA A 18 -38.50 -26.77 -22.00
CA ALA A 18 -39.71 -26.50 -21.21
C ALA A 18 -40.71 -25.63 -21.97
N LEU A 19 -40.24 -24.58 -22.65
CA LEU A 19 -41.10 -23.74 -23.47
C LEU A 19 -41.79 -24.55 -24.58
N ALA A 20 -41.05 -25.43 -25.25
CA ALA A 20 -41.60 -26.31 -26.28
C ALA A 20 -42.68 -27.26 -25.72
N ALA A 21 -42.43 -27.87 -24.55
CA ALA A 21 -43.39 -28.78 -23.91
C ALA A 21 -44.63 -28.04 -23.37
N GLU A 22 -44.47 -26.80 -22.88
CA GLU A 22 -45.58 -25.96 -22.44
C GLU A 22 -46.45 -25.49 -23.61
N GLN A 23 -45.83 -25.14 -24.74
CA GLN A 23 -46.54 -24.78 -25.96
C GLN A 23 -47.32 -25.98 -26.52
N GLU A 24 -46.71 -27.18 -26.59
CA GLU A 24 -47.39 -28.41 -27.00
C GLU A 24 -48.63 -28.70 -26.14
N ALA A 25 -48.50 -28.56 -24.82
CA ALA A 25 -49.63 -28.75 -23.90
C ALA A 25 -50.71 -27.66 -24.08
N ALA A 26 -50.33 -26.41 -24.35
CA ALA A 26 -51.27 -25.32 -24.60
C ALA A 26 -52.05 -25.53 -25.89
N ASP A 27 -51.37 -25.89 -26.98
CA ASP A 27 -51.96 -26.15 -28.28
C ASP A 27 -52.96 -27.31 -28.21
N LEU A 28 -52.61 -28.40 -27.48
CA LEU A 28 -53.52 -29.53 -27.25
C LEU A 28 -54.75 -29.15 -26.40
N ARG A 29 -54.61 -28.25 -25.41
CA ARG A 29 -55.78 -27.76 -24.64
C ARG A 29 -56.74 -26.96 -25.52
N THR A 30 -56.21 -26.05 -26.34
CA THR A 30 -57.03 -25.27 -27.26
C THR A 30 -57.77 -26.17 -28.25
N ALA A 31 -57.11 -27.19 -28.81
CA ALA A 31 -57.76 -28.15 -29.70
C ALA A 31 -58.91 -28.92 -29.00
N VAL A 32 -58.74 -29.30 -27.73
CA VAL A 32 -59.81 -29.94 -26.94
C VAL A 32 -60.97 -28.96 -26.68
N GLU A 33 -60.69 -27.68 -26.39
CA GLU A 33 -61.71 -26.63 -26.20
C GLU A 33 -62.50 -26.36 -27.48
N ASP A 34 -61.84 -26.42 -28.63
CA ASP A 34 -62.45 -26.26 -29.97
C ASP A 34 -63.23 -27.52 -30.42
N GLY A 35 -63.17 -28.61 -29.67
CA GLY A 35 -63.92 -29.84 -29.89
C GLY A 35 -63.27 -30.80 -30.89
N ASP A 36 -61.95 -30.77 -31.04
CA ASP A 36 -61.20 -31.74 -31.86
C ASP A 36 -61.33 -33.17 -31.27
N PRO A 37 -61.98 -34.12 -31.99
CA PRO A 37 -62.19 -35.48 -31.49
C PRO A 37 -60.93 -36.35 -31.54
N ASP A 38 -59.87 -35.92 -32.23
CA ASP A 38 -58.64 -36.69 -32.38
C ASP A 38 -57.69 -36.49 -31.18
N VAL A 39 -57.91 -35.47 -30.34
CA VAL A 39 -57.13 -35.24 -29.13
C VAL A 39 -57.66 -36.08 -27.97
N THR A 40 -56.84 -37.02 -27.53
CA THR A 40 -57.16 -37.91 -26.41
C THR A 40 -56.72 -37.32 -25.07
N PRO A 41 -57.39 -37.67 -23.96
CA PRO A 41 -56.94 -37.30 -22.61
C PRO A 41 -55.51 -37.76 -22.29
N ALA A 42 -55.07 -38.87 -22.89
CA ALA A 42 -53.72 -39.40 -22.71
C ALA A 42 -52.65 -38.49 -23.34
N GLN A 43 -52.90 -37.95 -24.54
CA GLN A 43 -51.97 -37.04 -25.21
C GLN A 43 -51.80 -35.73 -24.43
N LEU A 44 -52.91 -35.17 -23.93
CA LEU A 44 -52.86 -33.97 -23.09
C LEU A 44 -52.09 -34.23 -21.79
N ALA A 45 -52.37 -35.35 -21.11
CA ALA A 45 -51.66 -35.72 -19.88
C ALA A 45 -50.16 -35.94 -20.12
N GLU A 46 -49.77 -36.55 -21.24
CA GLU A 46 -48.36 -36.74 -21.61
C GLU A 46 -47.65 -35.40 -21.83
N ALA A 47 -48.27 -34.46 -22.57
CA ALA A 47 -47.71 -33.13 -22.81
C ALA A 47 -47.55 -32.34 -21.49
N GLU A 48 -48.52 -32.41 -20.59
CA GLU A 48 -48.43 -31.79 -19.26
C GLU A 48 -47.30 -32.39 -18.41
N GLN A 49 -47.14 -33.72 -18.44
CA GLN A 49 -46.04 -34.40 -17.76
C GLN A 49 -44.67 -34.03 -18.34
N LYS A 50 -44.56 -33.90 -19.67
CA LYS A 50 -43.34 -33.39 -20.33
C LYS A 50 -42.98 -31.99 -19.83
N GLY A 51 -43.96 -31.08 -19.72
CA GLY A 51 -43.77 -29.73 -19.18
C GLY A 51 -43.29 -29.73 -17.73
N LEU A 52 -43.91 -30.54 -16.86
CA LEU A 52 -43.48 -30.71 -15.46
C LEU A 52 -42.05 -31.23 -15.36
N PHE A 53 -41.70 -32.24 -16.17
CA PHE A 53 -40.36 -32.80 -16.19
C PHE A 53 -39.33 -31.77 -16.66
N ALA A 54 -39.64 -30.99 -17.69
CA ALA A 54 -38.76 -29.94 -18.20
C ALA A 54 -38.49 -28.83 -17.15
N ARG A 55 -39.51 -28.42 -16.37
CA ARG A 55 -39.32 -27.50 -15.24
C ARG A 55 -38.39 -28.05 -14.16
N LEU A 56 -38.50 -29.34 -13.84
CA LEU A 56 -37.58 -29.99 -12.91
C LEU A 56 -36.14 -30.00 -13.45
N ARG A 57 -35.96 -30.17 -14.76
CA ARG A 57 -34.64 -30.10 -15.40
C ARG A 57 -34.04 -28.70 -15.35
N ILE A 58 -34.83 -27.64 -15.56
CA ILE A 58 -34.37 -26.25 -15.38
C ILE A 58 -33.89 -26.03 -13.95
N LYS A 59 -34.70 -26.44 -12.96
CA LYS A 59 -34.33 -26.31 -11.55
C LYS A 59 -33.04 -27.08 -11.22
N ALA A 60 -32.86 -28.27 -11.80
CA ALA A 60 -31.63 -29.04 -11.66
C ALA A 60 -30.43 -28.35 -12.32
N ALA A 61 -30.59 -27.78 -13.51
CA ALA A 61 -29.55 -27.05 -14.23
C ALA A 61 -29.09 -25.81 -13.43
N HIS A 62 -30.01 -25.00 -12.92
CA HIS A 62 -29.67 -23.87 -12.04
C HIS A 62 -28.97 -24.32 -10.75
N LYS A 63 -29.42 -25.42 -10.13
CA LYS A 63 -28.76 -25.94 -8.92
C LYS A 63 -27.31 -26.35 -9.20
N ARG A 64 -27.05 -26.95 -10.38
CA ARG A 64 -25.69 -27.33 -10.80
C ARG A 64 -24.84 -26.11 -11.11
N GLU A 65 -25.37 -25.14 -11.86
CA GLU A 65 -24.67 -23.88 -12.15
C GLU A 65 -24.28 -23.16 -10.85
N ALA A 66 -25.21 -23.06 -9.89
CA ALA A 66 -24.92 -22.46 -8.59
C ALA A 66 -23.86 -23.25 -7.80
N ALA A 67 -23.90 -24.58 -7.83
CA ALA A 67 -22.89 -25.43 -7.20
C ALA A 67 -21.51 -25.27 -7.85
N GLN A 68 -21.46 -25.16 -9.19
CA GLN A 68 -20.23 -24.91 -9.93
C GLN A 68 -19.67 -23.53 -9.61
N ALA A 69 -20.51 -22.49 -9.58
CA ALA A 69 -20.10 -21.14 -9.22
C ALA A 69 -19.54 -21.05 -7.79
N GLU A 70 -20.10 -21.81 -6.84
CA GLU A 70 -19.58 -21.93 -5.48
C GLU A 70 -18.25 -22.69 -5.44
N ALA A 71 -18.14 -23.80 -6.18
CA ALA A 71 -16.88 -24.55 -6.32
C ALA A 71 -15.77 -23.66 -6.91
N ASP A 72 -16.09 -22.85 -7.92
CA ASP A 72 -15.15 -21.90 -8.52
C ASP A 72 -14.76 -20.78 -7.54
N ARG A 73 -15.70 -20.29 -6.72
CA ARG A 73 -15.39 -19.33 -5.64
C ARG A 73 -14.43 -19.94 -4.64
N HIS A 74 -14.68 -21.17 -4.18
CA HIS A 74 -13.79 -21.88 -3.27
C HIS A 74 -12.41 -22.14 -3.88
N ALA A 75 -12.34 -22.59 -5.14
CA ALA A 75 -11.09 -22.83 -5.83
C ALA A 75 -10.24 -21.54 -5.93
N ARG A 76 -10.86 -20.40 -6.27
CA ARG A 76 -10.17 -19.09 -6.28
C ARG A 76 -9.71 -18.67 -4.88
N ALA A 77 -10.54 -18.87 -3.86
CA ALA A 77 -10.19 -18.54 -2.49
C ALA A 77 -9.00 -19.37 -1.98
N GLU A 78 -8.97 -20.67 -2.26
CA GLU A 78 -7.85 -21.55 -1.90
C GLU A 78 -6.56 -21.18 -2.65
N ALA A 79 -6.65 -20.81 -3.94
CA ALA A 79 -5.50 -20.33 -4.69
C ALA A 79 -4.89 -19.06 -4.06
N VAL A 80 -5.72 -18.06 -3.74
CA VAL A 80 -5.27 -16.83 -3.07
C VAL A 80 -4.72 -17.13 -1.66
N ALA A 81 -5.34 -18.05 -0.92
CA ALA A 81 -4.84 -18.47 0.39
C ALA A 81 -3.47 -19.16 0.29
N ALA A 82 -3.24 -19.98 -0.72
CA ALA A 82 -1.94 -20.61 -0.98
C ALA A 82 -0.85 -19.57 -1.33
N GLU A 83 -1.19 -18.55 -2.13
CA GLU A 83 -0.29 -17.42 -2.40
C GLU A 83 0.05 -16.63 -1.14
N ALA A 84 -0.96 -16.32 -0.30
CA ALA A 84 -0.75 -15.63 0.96
C ALA A 84 0.13 -16.42 1.94
N ARG A 85 -0.05 -17.75 2.03
CA ARG A 85 0.82 -18.63 2.82
C ARG A 85 2.25 -18.64 2.27
N THR A 86 2.41 -18.62 0.95
CA THR A 86 3.73 -18.55 0.31
C THR A 86 4.42 -17.22 0.60
N LEU A 87 3.68 -16.10 0.56
CA LEU A 87 4.19 -14.80 0.94
C LEU A 87 4.63 -14.78 2.41
N ALA A 88 3.78 -15.28 3.32
CA ALA A 88 4.11 -15.36 4.74
C ALA A 88 5.34 -16.25 5.03
N GLY A 89 5.54 -17.33 4.27
CA GLY A 89 6.73 -18.17 4.38
C GLY A 89 8.00 -17.58 3.77
N ARG A 90 7.89 -16.52 2.96
CA ARG A 90 9.02 -15.78 2.37
C ARG A 90 9.28 -14.45 3.07
N ASP A 91 8.34 -13.98 3.87
CA ASP A 91 8.50 -12.77 4.66
C ASP A 91 9.61 -12.99 5.68
N ASP A 92 10.57 -12.07 5.70
CA ASP A 92 11.72 -12.09 6.61
C ASP A 92 11.68 -10.82 7.47
N PRO A 93 10.81 -10.80 8.51
CA PRO A 93 10.68 -9.64 9.37
C PRO A 93 11.97 -9.39 10.17
N ASP A 94 12.82 -10.41 10.36
CA ASP A 94 14.10 -10.28 11.06
C ASP A 94 15.14 -9.52 10.21
N ASP A 95 15.24 -9.82 8.91
CA ASP A 95 16.09 -9.06 7.97
C ASP A 95 15.65 -7.59 7.88
N LEU A 96 14.33 -7.33 7.84
CA LEU A 96 13.81 -5.96 7.92
C LEU A 96 14.22 -5.28 9.24
N ALA A 97 14.11 -5.99 10.36
CA ALA A 97 14.52 -5.46 11.68
C ALA A 97 16.02 -5.15 11.76
N VAL A 98 16.87 -6.01 11.19
CA VAL A 98 18.32 -5.76 11.10
C VAL A 98 18.60 -4.50 10.29
N LYS A 99 17.97 -4.33 9.13
CA LYS A 99 18.15 -3.15 8.26
C LYS A 99 17.63 -1.87 8.93
N MET A 100 16.49 -1.94 9.61
CA MET A 100 15.95 -0.79 10.35
C MET A 100 16.83 -0.40 11.53
N ARG A 101 17.41 -1.36 12.26
CA ARG A 101 18.38 -1.08 13.32
C ARG A 101 19.62 -0.38 12.77
N ALA A 102 20.18 -0.89 11.68
CA ALA A 102 21.33 -0.27 11.02
C ALA A 102 21.01 1.17 10.56
N ALA A 103 19.82 1.42 10.03
CA ALA A 103 19.38 2.77 9.64
C ALA A 103 19.23 3.70 10.85
N VAL A 104 18.65 3.23 11.96
CA VAL A 104 18.53 4.00 13.21
C VAL A 104 19.92 4.35 13.77
N ASP A 105 20.84 3.41 13.80
CA ASP A 105 22.20 3.65 14.29
C ASP A 105 22.94 4.66 13.40
N ALA A 106 22.80 4.55 12.07
CA ALA A 106 23.38 5.49 11.12
C ALA A 106 22.81 6.91 11.29
N LEU A 107 21.48 7.06 11.39
CA LEU A 107 20.84 8.36 11.59
C LEU A 107 21.20 8.96 12.94
N THR A 108 21.32 8.13 13.99
CA THR A 108 21.79 8.57 15.32
C THR A 108 23.22 9.10 15.25
N ALA A 109 24.11 8.42 14.52
CA ALA A 109 25.49 8.86 14.33
C ALA A 109 25.57 10.18 13.53
N VAL A 110 24.78 10.33 12.47
CA VAL A 110 24.69 11.56 11.67
C VAL A 110 24.19 12.72 12.55
N HIS A 111 23.12 12.50 13.31
CA HIS A 111 22.57 13.49 14.23
C HIS A 111 23.62 13.96 15.25
N ALA A 112 24.31 13.01 15.91
CA ALA A 112 25.36 13.32 16.89
C ALA A 112 26.53 14.10 16.25
N ALA A 113 26.97 13.71 15.06
CA ALA A 113 28.05 14.40 14.34
C ALA A 113 27.65 15.83 13.93
N ALA A 114 26.42 16.01 13.45
CA ALA A 114 25.86 17.31 13.10
C ALA A 114 25.72 18.21 14.34
N ALA A 115 25.23 17.68 15.47
CA ALA A 115 25.13 18.39 16.74
C ALA A 115 26.50 18.87 17.23
N ALA A 116 27.49 17.97 17.28
CA ALA A 116 28.83 18.33 17.70
C ALA A 116 29.46 19.39 16.79
N ARG A 117 29.21 19.33 15.47
CA ARG A 117 29.70 20.34 14.53
C ARG A 117 28.98 21.68 14.71
N HIS A 118 27.67 21.65 14.89
CA HIS A 118 26.85 22.84 15.12
C HIS A 118 27.27 23.55 16.42
N ASP A 119 27.47 22.81 17.51
CA ASP A 119 27.97 23.35 18.79
C ASP A 119 29.33 24.05 18.63
N ARG A 120 30.29 23.42 17.96
CA ARG A 120 31.62 24.03 17.72
C ARG A 120 31.52 25.34 16.93
N ILE A 121 30.65 25.39 15.92
CA ILE A 121 30.46 26.61 15.10
C ILE A 121 29.72 27.68 15.90
N ARG A 122 28.77 27.30 16.75
CA ARG A 122 28.06 28.21 17.65
C ARG A 122 28.99 28.84 18.68
N ASP A 123 29.81 28.02 19.33
CA ASP A 123 30.84 28.51 20.26
C ASP A 123 31.78 29.51 19.58
N MET A 124 32.26 29.17 18.38
CA MET A 124 33.11 30.06 17.60
C MET A 124 32.39 31.36 17.22
N ALA A 125 31.12 31.29 16.79
CA ALA A 125 30.34 32.46 16.46
C ALA A 125 30.16 33.40 17.67
N ASN A 126 29.89 32.85 18.84
CA ASN A 126 29.81 33.61 20.09
C ASN A 126 31.12 34.33 20.40
N ARG A 127 32.26 33.65 20.25
CA ARG A 127 33.59 34.25 20.44
C ARG A 127 33.87 35.37 19.43
N VAL A 128 33.47 35.18 18.17
CA VAL A 128 33.60 36.20 17.12
C VAL A 128 32.71 37.42 17.41
N ASP A 129 31.52 37.23 17.98
CA ASP A 129 30.66 38.34 18.37
C ASP A 129 31.25 39.18 19.50
N VAL A 130 31.92 38.54 20.47
CA VAL A 130 32.67 39.25 21.52
C VAL A 130 33.75 40.14 20.90
N ILE A 131 34.58 39.56 20.00
CA ILE A 131 35.63 40.30 19.28
C ILE A 131 35.02 41.44 18.46
N ARG A 132 33.91 41.20 17.77
CA ARG A 132 33.20 42.22 16.99
C ARG A 132 32.76 43.38 17.89
N GLY A 133 32.19 43.09 19.05
CA GLY A 133 31.75 44.11 20.01
C GLY A 133 32.91 44.92 20.61
N GLU A 134 34.04 44.28 20.89
CA GLU A 134 35.28 44.96 21.34
C GLU A 134 35.86 45.86 20.24
N ALA A 135 35.98 45.34 19.02
CA ALA A 135 36.52 46.08 17.87
C ALA A 135 35.65 47.30 17.53
N LEU A 136 34.33 47.17 17.57
CA LEU A 136 33.41 48.30 17.36
C LEU A 136 33.57 49.36 18.46
N ARG A 137 33.72 48.96 19.73
CA ARG A 137 34.00 49.90 20.85
C ARG A 137 35.35 50.60 20.70
N ALA A 138 36.32 49.96 20.06
CA ALA A 138 37.63 50.53 19.75
C ALA A 138 37.67 51.37 18.44
N GLY A 139 36.53 51.58 17.76
CA GLY A 139 36.46 52.37 16.53
C GLY A 139 36.89 51.63 15.25
N ILE A 140 36.97 50.29 15.28
CA ILE A 140 37.31 49.48 14.11
C ILE A 140 36.02 49.17 13.33
N ALA A 141 35.88 49.79 12.15
CA ALA A 141 34.65 49.74 11.35
C ALA A 141 34.33 48.36 10.73
N ASP A 142 35.33 47.57 10.32
CA ASP A 142 35.15 46.21 9.82
C ASP A 142 36.12 45.24 10.53
N PRO A 143 35.67 44.62 11.65
CA PRO A 143 36.47 43.66 12.40
C PRO A 143 36.92 42.47 11.55
N ARG A 144 36.15 42.06 10.55
CA ARG A 144 36.52 40.96 9.66
C ARG A 144 37.66 41.35 8.73
N ARG A 145 37.65 42.53 8.11
CA ARG A 145 38.79 43.01 7.30
C ARG A 145 40.07 43.14 8.13
N HIS A 146 39.94 43.50 9.41
CA HIS A 146 41.07 43.71 10.29
C HIS A 146 41.64 42.40 10.88
N TYR A 147 40.77 41.53 11.40
CA TYR A 147 41.16 40.31 12.13
C TYR A 147 41.00 39.02 11.31
N GLY A 148 40.38 39.08 10.13
CA GLY A 148 40.12 37.91 9.29
C GLY A 148 39.03 36.99 9.82
N VAL A 149 38.22 37.43 10.78
CA VAL A 149 37.10 36.65 11.34
C VAL A 149 35.85 37.52 11.48
N GLY A 150 34.69 36.98 11.13
CA GLY A 150 33.43 37.70 11.23
C GLY A 150 32.23 36.77 11.31
N ARG A 151 31.09 37.30 11.79
CA ARG A 151 29.82 36.58 11.74
C ARG A 151 29.20 36.76 10.35
N SER A 152 28.62 35.70 9.80
CA SER A 152 27.84 35.83 8.56
C SER A 152 26.44 36.41 8.87
N ALA A 153 25.90 37.19 7.93
CA ALA A 153 24.65 37.93 8.10
C ALA A 153 23.39 37.16 7.65
N MET A 154 23.53 35.87 7.33
CA MET A 154 22.40 35.03 6.93
C MET A 154 21.44 34.84 8.11
N ALA A 155 20.17 35.22 7.92
CA ALA A 155 19.13 35.04 8.92
C ALA A 155 18.89 33.53 9.16
N GLY A 156 18.79 33.13 10.44
CA GLY A 156 18.47 31.75 10.82
C GLY A 156 19.65 30.77 10.86
N GLU A 157 20.84 31.13 10.36
CA GLU A 157 21.99 30.22 10.30
C GLU A 157 23.15 30.65 11.20
N VAL A 158 23.62 29.73 12.05
CA VAL A 158 24.88 29.93 12.79
C VAL A 158 26.04 29.72 11.81
N SER A 159 26.79 30.78 11.53
CA SER A 159 27.88 30.75 10.55
C SER A 159 29.00 31.75 10.87
N VAL A 160 30.23 31.35 10.56
CA VAL A 160 31.45 32.13 10.76
C VAL A 160 32.15 32.32 9.43
N MET A 161 32.70 33.50 9.19
CA MET A 161 33.51 33.85 8.04
C MET A 161 34.98 33.90 8.46
N VAL A 162 35.86 33.23 7.71
CA VAL A 162 37.30 33.17 7.98
C VAL A 162 38.08 33.61 6.74
N GLY A 163 38.96 34.61 6.88
CA GLY A 163 39.74 35.22 5.81
C GLY A 163 39.50 36.73 5.68
N LYS A 164 40.53 37.46 5.25
CA LYS A 164 40.49 38.92 5.07
C LYS A 164 40.01 39.33 3.67
N THR A 165 40.67 38.79 2.64
CA THR A 165 40.41 39.12 1.22
C THR A 165 39.36 38.21 0.62
N ASP A 166 39.55 36.90 0.75
CA ASP A 166 38.66 35.86 0.21
C ASP A 166 38.10 35.01 1.37
N PRO A 167 37.04 35.48 2.06
CA PRO A 167 36.56 34.82 3.25
C PRO A 167 35.79 33.54 2.91
N ILE A 168 36.08 32.47 3.65
CA ILE A 168 35.39 31.19 3.59
C ILE A 168 34.27 31.18 4.63
N ALA A 169 33.07 30.81 4.21
CA ALA A 169 31.92 30.64 5.10
C ALA A 169 31.91 29.23 5.69
N VAL A 170 32.06 29.14 7.01
CA VAL A 170 31.85 27.92 7.79
C VAL A 170 30.44 27.97 8.37
N ARG A 171 29.50 27.29 7.70
CA ARG A 171 28.09 27.24 8.10
C ARG A 171 27.81 26.04 8.97
N SER A 172 27.04 26.22 10.05
CA SER A 172 26.45 25.10 10.78
C SER A 172 25.36 24.44 9.96
N VAL A 173 25.10 23.16 10.24
CA VAL A 173 23.91 22.44 9.77
C VAL A 173 23.22 21.97 11.03
N SER A 174 21.91 22.20 11.17
CA SER A 174 21.19 21.70 12.33
C SER A 174 21.17 20.16 12.30
N PRO A 175 21.15 19.47 13.45
CA PRO A 175 21.02 18.02 13.48
C PRO A 175 19.78 17.52 12.73
N GLU A 176 18.68 18.28 12.80
CA GLU A 176 17.42 17.98 12.15
C GLU A 176 17.53 18.08 10.62
N ASP A 177 18.16 19.14 10.09
CA ASP A 177 18.39 19.30 8.65
C ASP A 177 19.31 18.20 8.10
N ALA A 178 20.30 17.77 8.89
CA ALA A 178 21.20 16.68 8.49
C ALA A 178 20.44 15.35 8.37
N VAL A 179 19.56 15.03 9.32
CA VAL A 179 18.69 13.84 9.26
C VAL A 179 17.72 13.93 8.08
N ALA A 180 17.04 15.08 7.91
CA ALA A 180 16.11 15.30 6.82
C ALA A 180 16.78 15.17 5.44
N ALA A 181 18.02 15.67 5.31
CA ALA A 181 18.80 15.53 4.09
C ALA A 181 19.13 14.06 3.80
N VAL A 182 19.50 13.26 4.80
CA VAL A 182 19.73 11.81 4.59
C VAL A 182 18.46 11.11 4.10
N VAL A 183 17.31 11.40 4.70
CA VAL A 183 16.03 10.85 4.25
C VAL A 183 15.73 11.27 2.80
N GLY A 184 15.87 12.56 2.50
CA GLY A 184 15.63 13.06 1.13
C GLY A 184 16.57 12.47 0.08
N LEU A 185 17.84 12.25 0.43
CA LEU A 185 18.84 11.61 -0.43
C LEU A 185 18.65 10.09 -0.55
N ALA A 186 18.04 9.43 0.43
CA ALA A 186 17.74 8.01 0.37
C ALA A 186 16.55 7.68 -0.55
N VAL A 187 15.61 8.63 -0.72
CA VAL A 187 14.37 8.46 -1.51
C VAL A 187 14.48 9.12 -2.91
N THR A 188 15.68 9.14 -3.50
CA THR A 188 15.92 9.81 -4.79
C THR A 188 15.26 9.09 -5.97
N GLY A 189 14.80 9.87 -6.96
CA GLY A 189 14.33 9.36 -8.26
C GLY A 189 12.81 9.31 -8.43
N ASP A 190 12.05 9.49 -7.35
CA ASP A 190 10.59 9.55 -7.37
C ASP A 190 10.09 10.69 -6.46
N ALA A 191 9.58 11.76 -7.07
CA ALA A 191 9.04 12.91 -6.35
C ALA A 191 7.81 12.57 -5.51
N VAL A 192 7.03 11.56 -5.91
CA VAL A 192 5.86 11.08 -5.16
C VAL A 192 6.33 10.34 -3.91
N ALA A 193 7.32 9.45 -4.04
CA ALA A 193 7.92 8.75 -2.90
C ALA A 193 8.57 9.72 -1.91
N LEU A 194 9.31 10.73 -2.40
CA LEU A 194 9.92 11.75 -1.56
C LEU A 194 8.87 12.54 -0.77
N LYS A 195 7.78 12.95 -1.43
CA LYS A 195 6.66 13.63 -0.77
C LYS A 195 6.02 12.74 0.30
N ALA A 196 5.72 11.48 -0.03
CA ALA A 196 5.13 10.54 0.91
C ALA A 196 6.03 10.29 2.13
N ALA A 197 7.34 10.20 1.93
CA ALA A 197 8.32 10.08 3.01
C ALA A 197 8.35 11.35 3.88
N ALA A 198 8.36 12.53 3.28
CA ALA A 198 8.30 13.80 4.00
C ALA A 198 7.03 13.92 4.86
N ASP A 199 5.86 13.59 4.28
CA ASP A 199 4.58 13.58 4.99
C ASP A 199 4.58 12.53 6.13
N ALA A 200 5.19 11.37 5.93
CA ALA A 200 5.33 10.35 6.97
C ALA A 200 6.23 10.83 8.13
N CYS A 201 7.31 11.56 7.83
CA CYS A 201 8.21 12.14 8.84
C CYS A 201 7.51 13.18 9.73
N GLN A 202 6.48 13.88 9.26
CA GLN A 202 5.68 14.78 10.10
C GLN A 202 4.96 14.06 11.25
N HIS A 203 4.74 12.75 11.10
CA HIS A 203 4.08 11.88 12.08
C HIS A 203 5.00 10.77 12.58
N ALA A 204 6.33 11.01 12.61
CA ALA A 204 7.34 9.98 12.86
C ALA A 204 7.08 9.13 14.11
N ALA A 205 6.70 9.75 15.24
CA ALA A 205 6.43 9.02 16.49
C ALA A 205 5.28 8.00 16.34
N HIS A 206 4.14 8.45 15.81
CA HIS A 206 2.98 7.59 15.57
C HIS A 206 3.28 6.50 14.52
N ARG A 207 4.05 6.84 13.48
CA ARG A 207 4.46 5.87 12.45
C ARG A 207 5.39 4.80 13.01
N ALA A 208 6.32 5.17 13.88
CA ALA A 208 7.22 4.23 14.55
C ALA A 208 6.43 3.25 15.44
N GLU A 209 5.49 3.76 16.26
CA GLU A 209 4.61 2.94 17.09
C GLU A 209 3.79 1.95 16.25
N LYS A 210 3.14 2.45 15.18
CA LYS A 210 2.35 1.62 14.28
C LYS A 210 3.19 0.51 13.64
N VAL A 211 4.34 0.86 13.05
CA VAL A 211 5.20 -0.10 12.36
C VAL A 211 5.75 -1.16 13.32
N CYS A 212 6.11 -0.78 14.55
CA CYS A 212 6.51 -1.75 15.57
C CYS A 212 5.34 -2.64 15.98
N GLY A 213 4.11 -2.12 16.08
CA GLY A 213 2.91 -2.92 16.37
C GLY A 213 2.54 -3.91 15.25
N ASP A 214 2.74 -3.50 13.99
CA ASP A 214 2.39 -4.31 12.82
C ASP A 214 3.44 -5.41 12.52
N VAL A 215 4.70 -5.23 12.95
CA VAL A 215 5.82 -6.16 12.68
C VAL A 215 6.46 -6.60 14.00
N PRO A 216 6.17 -7.81 14.51
CA PRO A 216 6.66 -8.28 15.81
C PRO A 216 8.19 -8.23 15.96
N ALA A 217 8.96 -8.57 14.92
CA ALA A 217 10.42 -8.49 14.97
C ALA A 217 10.93 -7.06 15.20
N LEU A 218 10.22 -6.04 14.69
CA LEU A 218 10.53 -4.63 14.96
C LEU A 218 10.13 -4.24 16.38
N HIS A 219 8.98 -4.71 16.88
CA HIS A 219 8.64 -4.53 18.29
C HIS A 219 9.76 -5.05 19.19
N ASP A 220 10.16 -6.31 19.03
CA ASP A 220 11.20 -6.93 19.85
C ASP A 220 12.54 -6.21 19.71
N ALA A 221 12.86 -5.73 18.50
CA ALA A 221 14.09 -5.01 18.22
C ALA A 221 14.17 -3.63 18.89
N PHE A 222 13.03 -2.99 19.20
CA PHE A 222 12.97 -1.60 19.66
C PHE A 222 12.22 -1.39 20.99
N ALA A 223 11.55 -2.40 21.56
CA ALA A 223 10.83 -2.32 22.84
C ALA A 223 11.74 -2.12 24.07
N ALA A 224 13.05 -2.30 23.90
CA ALA A 224 14.04 -2.20 24.98
C ALA A 224 14.81 -0.85 25.03
N LYS A 225 14.44 0.13 24.19
CA LYS A 225 15.01 1.49 24.20
C LYS A 225 14.02 2.48 24.80
#